data_AF-X1J6M3-F1
#
_entry.id   AF-X1J6M3-F1
#
_cell.length_a   1.000
_cell.length_b   1.000
_cell.length_c   1.000
_cell.angle_alpha   90.00
_cell.angle_beta   90.00
_cell.angle_gamma   90.00
#
_symmetry.space_group_name_H-M   'P 1'
#
loop_
_entity.id
_entity.type
_entity.pdbx_description
1 polymer ?
#
loop_
_entity_poly.entity_id
_entity_poly.type
_entity_poly.pdbx_seq_one_letter_code
_entity_poly.pdbx_strand_id
1 'polypeptide(L)'
;TREDIVKTLKESGAEILLNYVPVGSEKATKFYAQCALEARVAFINNMPVFIASNPEWAEKFKERNIPIIGDDIKSQLGATITHRVLTTIFKNRGVKLERTYQLNTGGNTDFLNMLERHRLISKKVSKTEAVQSVAGERLADEDIHVGPSDYVPWQKDNKVCFIRMEGRLFGDIPMNLELRLSVEDSPNSAGVVIDAIRCCKLALDRGQGGVLYSPSAYFMKHPPKQFTDAEAFNLTEEFIAGNKGYLLKMKCLIIAAGEGSRLSN
;
A
#
# COMPACT_ATOMS: atom_id res chain seq x y z
N THR A 1 18.08 -14.92 18.14
CA THR A 1 18.52 -13.55 18.49
C THR A 1 18.59 -12.70 17.22
N ARG A 2 19.04 -11.43 17.29
CA ARG A 2 19.30 -10.64 16.07
C ARG A 2 20.37 -11.30 15.19
N GLU A 3 21.44 -11.75 15.82
CA GLU A 3 22.58 -12.41 15.16
C GLU A 3 22.15 -13.67 14.41
N ASP A 4 21.30 -14.50 15.02
CA ASP A 4 20.78 -15.71 14.37
C ASP A 4 20.01 -15.39 13.09
N ILE A 5 19.16 -14.35 13.11
CA ILE A 5 18.36 -13.95 11.95
C ILE A 5 19.25 -13.38 10.85
N VAL A 6 20.22 -12.54 11.21
CA VAL A 6 21.21 -12.00 10.26
C VAL A 6 22.02 -13.13 9.62
N LYS A 7 22.42 -14.13 10.40
CA LYS A 7 23.11 -15.32 9.92
C LYS A 7 22.23 -16.12 8.95
N THR A 8 20.98 -16.42 9.32
CA THR A 8 20.04 -17.15 8.45
C THR A 8 19.77 -16.41 7.14
N LEU A 9 19.60 -15.08 7.16
CA LEU A 9 19.40 -14.29 5.93
C LEU A 9 20.59 -14.45 4.98
N LYS A 10 21.83 -14.34 5.50
CA LYS A 10 23.04 -14.51 4.70
C LYS A 10 23.20 -15.94 4.16
N GLU A 11 22.98 -16.96 4.99
CA GLU A 11 23.10 -18.37 4.61
C GLU A 11 22.04 -18.81 3.60
N SER A 12 20.85 -18.21 3.64
CA SER A 12 19.76 -18.52 2.71
C SER A 12 19.99 -18.00 1.28
N GLY A 13 20.89 -17.03 1.10
CA GLY A 13 21.05 -16.30 -0.16
C GLY A 13 19.89 -15.37 -0.49
N ALA A 14 19.04 -15.03 0.49
CA ALA A 14 17.92 -14.11 0.30
C ALA A 14 18.42 -12.70 -0.08
N GLU A 15 17.87 -12.15 -1.17
CA GLU A 15 18.19 -10.80 -1.62
C GLU A 15 17.19 -9.74 -1.10
N ILE A 16 15.96 -10.16 -0.78
CA ILE A 16 14.85 -9.29 -0.40
C ILE A 16 14.11 -9.90 0.79
N LEU A 17 13.89 -9.12 1.85
CA LEU A 17 13.08 -9.46 3.01
C LEU A 17 11.72 -8.75 2.94
N LEU A 18 10.64 -9.54 3.03
CA LEU A 18 9.25 -9.04 3.09
C LEU A 18 8.80 -8.95 4.54
N ASN A 19 8.32 -7.78 4.97
CA ASN A 19 7.77 -7.61 6.31
C ASN A 19 6.24 -7.73 6.32
N TYR A 20 5.73 -8.80 6.93
CA TYR A 20 4.30 -9.07 7.16
C TYR A 20 4.00 -9.39 8.63
N VAL A 21 4.80 -8.86 9.57
CA VAL A 21 4.49 -9.01 11.00
C VAL A 21 3.10 -8.42 11.30
N PRO A 22 2.37 -8.90 12.32
CA PRO A 22 1.04 -8.39 12.61
C PRO A 22 0.98 -6.87 12.79
N VAL A 23 -0.16 -6.26 12.43
CA VAL A 23 -0.40 -4.83 12.65
C VAL A 23 -0.19 -4.49 14.13
N GLY A 24 0.48 -3.37 14.40
CA GLY A 24 0.84 -2.92 15.76
C GLY A 24 2.18 -3.48 16.27
N SER A 25 2.84 -4.37 15.53
CA SER A 25 4.17 -4.89 15.89
C SER A 25 5.31 -3.93 15.48
N GLU A 26 5.31 -2.70 15.99
CA GLU A 26 6.32 -1.68 15.68
C GLU A 26 7.74 -2.10 16.06
N LYS A 27 7.92 -2.62 17.28
CA LYS A 27 9.23 -3.11 17.76
C LYS A 27 9.76 -4.24 16.87
N ALA A 28 8.89 -5.17 16.46
CA ALA A 28 9.28 -6.26 15.57
C ALA A 28 9.64 -5.75 14.17
N THR A 29 8.86 -4.81 13.61
CA THR A 29 9.14 -4.21 12.31
C THR A 29 10.52 -3.54 12.29
N LYS A 30 10.82 -2.70 13.29
CA LYS A 30 12.13 -2.04 13.42
C LYS A 30 13.25 -3.06 13.64
N PHE A 31 13.00 -4.12 14.40
CA PHE A 31 13.96 -5.20 14.61
C PHE A 31 14.30 -5.95 13.32
N TYR A 32 13.31 -6.32 12.50
CA TYR A 32 13.55 -6.98 11.22
C TYR A 32 14.17 -6.04 10.17
N ALA A 33 13.80 -4.75 10.17
CA ALA A 33 14.46 -3.74 9.34
C ALA A 33 15.96 -3.62 9.69
N GLN A 34 16.29 -3.65 10.98
CA GLN A 34 17.70 -3.67 11.43
C GLN A 34 18.42 -4.95 10.98
N CYS A 35 17.77 -6.12 11.06
CA CYS A 35 18.34 -7.38 10.58
C CYS A 35 18.63 -7.32 9.07
N ALA A 36 17.71 -6.74 8.27
CA ALA A 36 17.92 -6.56 6.83
C ALA A 36 19.13 -5.67 6.52
N LEU A 37 19.27 -4.54 7.24
CA LEU A 37 20.43 -3.66 7.12
C LEU A 37 21.76 -4.37 7.44
N GLU A 38 21.80 -5.14 8.53
CA GLU A 38 23.00 -5.88 8.97
C GLU A 38 23.34 -7.06 8.05
N ALA A 39 22.31 -7.66 7.43
CA ALA A 39 22.45 -8.73 6.46
C ALA A 39 22.76 -8.24 5.03
N ARG A 40 22.62 -6.94 4.75
CA ARG A 40 22.68 -6.34 3.41
C ARG A 40 21.62 -6.89 2.45
N VAL A 41 20.40 -7.06 2.97
CA VAL A 41 19.25 -7.57 2.24
C VAL A 41 18.27 -6.42 2.03
N ALA A 42 17.71 -6.30 0.82
CA ALA A 42 16.72 -5.28 0.52
C ALA A 42 15.45 -5.49 1.34
N PHE A 43 14.69 -4.43 1.62
CA PHE A 43 13.56 -4.50 2.54
C PHE A 43 12.28 -3.97 1.91
N ILE A 44 11.19 -4.75 2.00
CA ILE A 44 9.85 -4.31 1.58
C ILE A 44 8.94 -4.33 2.80
N ASN A 45 8.49 -3.14 3.19
CA ASN A 45 7.66 -2.97 4.37
C ASN A 45 6.17 -2.92 4.01
N ASN A 46 5.47 -4.05 4.17
CA ASN A 46 4.04 -4.12 3.89
C ASN A 46 3.18 -3.65 5.07
N MET A 47 3.80 -3.28 6.19
CA MET A 47 3.10 -2.93 7.44
C MET A 47 2.98 -1.41 7.62
N PRO A 48 1.94 -0.92 8.35
CA PRO A 48 1.72 0.49 8.63
C PRO A 48 2.61 0.99 9.79
N VAL A 49 3.92 0.74 9.67
CA VAL A 49 4.97 1.24 10.56
C VAL A 49 5.93 2.03 9.68
N PHE A 50 6.25 3.26 10.07
CA PHE A 50 7.10 4.13 9.25
C PHE A 50 8.56 3.67 9.29
N ILE A 51 9.04 3.14 8.16
CA ILE A 51 10.43 2.74 7.92
C ILE A 51 10.93 3.47 6.67
N ALA A 52 10.39 3.19 5.50
CA ALA A 52 10.79 3.90 4.29
C ALA A 52 10.42 5.40 4.37
N SER A 53 9.28 5.70 4.99
CA SER A 53 8.78 7.07 5.21
C SER A 53 9.42 7.78 6.41
N ASN A 54 10.22 7.07 7.22
CA ASN A 54 10.99 7.67 8.30
C ASN A 54 12.38 8.10 7.79
N PRO A 55 12.75 9.40 7.88
CA PRO A 55 14.02 9.89 7.33
C PRO A 55 15.28 9.20 7.89
N GLU A 56 15.30 8.83 9.17
CA GLU A 56 16.46 8.17 9.78
C GLU A 56 16.66 6.75 9.22
N TRP A 57 15.57 6.02 9.02
CA TRP A 57 15.61 4.69 8.40
C TRP A 57 15.97 4.79 6.93
N ALA A 58 15.34 5.72 6.19
CA ALA A 58 15.64 5.97 4.78
C ALA A 58 17.13 6.25 4.57
N GLU A 59 17.76 7.07 5.42
CA GLU A 59 19.19 7.38 5.32
C GLU A 59 20.07 6.15 5.63
N LYS A 60 19.73 5.35 6.65
CA LYS A 60 20.47 4.11 6.97
C LYS A 60 20.52 3.12 5.81
N PHE A 61 19.43 2.99 5.04
CA PHE A 61 19.34 2.16 3.84
C PHE A 61 20.15 2.76 2.69
N LYS A 62 20.09 4.09 2.52
CA LYS A 62 20.85 4.84 1.51
C LYS A 62 22.37 4.75 1.73
N GLU A 63 22.85 4.97 2.96
CA GLU A 63 24.28 4.89 3.31
C GLU A 63 24.89 3.51 3.02
N ARG A 64 24.11 2.44 3.13
CA ARG A 64 24.55 1.06 2.87
C ARG A 64 24.29 0.62 1.43
N ASN A 65 23.71 1.49 0.60
CA ASN A 65 23.25 1.19 -0.75
C ASN A 65 22.33 -0.03 -0.83
N ILE A 66 21.36 -0.13 0.11
CA ILE A 66 20.39 -1.22 0.18
C ILE A 66 19.01 -0.66 -0.22
N PRO A 67 18.32 -1.22 -1.22
CA PRO A 67 17.01 -0.72 -1.60
C PRO A 67 15.93 -1.01 -0.54
N ILE A 68 14.99 -0.05 -0.41
CA ILE A 68 13.81 -0.17 0.45
C ILE A 68 12.55 0.34 -0.28
N ILE A 69 11.45 -0.41 -0.12
CA ILE A 69 10.09 0.00 -0.55
C ILE A 69 9.18 -0.01 0.68
N GLY A 70 8.42 1.06 0.89
CA GLY A 70 7.46 1.16 1.99
C GLY A 70 6.71 2.50 2.00
N ASP A 71 5.72 2.71 2.86
CA ASP A 71 5.20 1.78 3.88
C ASP A 71 3.68 1.52 3.70
N ASP A 72 3.20 0.39 4.24
CA ASP A 72 1.80 -0.09 4.18
C ASP A 72 1.33 -0.45 2.76
N ILE A 73 1.30 -1.75 2.43
CA ILE A 73 1.02 -2.20 1.06
C ILE A 73 -0.40 -1.83 0.59
N LYS A 74 -0.53 -1.44 -0.69
CA LYS A 74 -1.83 -1.29 -1.37
C LYS A 74 -2.39 -2.64 -1.81
N SER A 75 -3.69 -2.67 -2.04
CA SER A 75 -4.35 -3.77 -2.75
C SER A 75 -4.49 -3.40 -4.24
N GLN A 76 -4.59 -4.39 -5.15
CA GLN A 76 -4.83 -4.15 -6.58
C GLN A 76 -6.11 -3.33 -6.78
N LEU A 77 -7.21 -3.74 -6.14
CA LEU A 77 -8.45 -2.98 -6.10
C LEU A 77 -9.11 -3.10 -4.72
N GLY A 78 -9.11 -2.01 -3.97
CA GLY A 78 -9.69 -1.94 -2.64
C GLY A 78 -10.67 -0.79 -2.48
N ALA A 79 -11.40 -0.81 -1.37
CA ALA A 79 -12.39 0.21 -1.04
C ALA A 79 -11.85 1.65 -1.15
N THR A 80 -10.66 1.91 -0.60
CA THR A 80 -10.07 3.26 -0.57
C THR A 80 -9.77 3.80 -1.97
N ILE A 81 -9.17 3.00 -2.87
CA ILE A 81 -8.88 3.47 -4.24
C ILE A 81 -10.16 3.66 -5.04
N THR A 82 -11.14 2.75 -4.91
CA THR A 82 -12.44 2.88 -5.56
C THR A 82 -13.15 4.16 -5.13
N HIS A 83 -13.21 4.42 -3.83
CA HIS A 83 -13.84 5.61 -3.28
C HIS A 83 -13.13 6.90 -3.74
N ARG A 84 -11.80 6.91 -3.71
CA ARG A 84 -10.99 8.05 -4.16
C ARG A 84 -11.18 8.35 -5.65
N VAL A 85 -11.22 7.32 -6.51
CA VAL A 85 -11.48 7.48 -7.95
C VAL A 85 -12.88 8.06 -8.20
N LEU A 86 -13.91 7.53 -7.55
CA LEU A 86 -15.27 8.06 -7.67
C LEU A 86 -15.36 9.51 -7.19
N THR A 87 -14.72 9.84 -6.06
CA THR A 87 -14.65 11.21 -5.53
C THR A 87 -13.96 12.15 -6.51
N THR A 88 -12.88 11.69 -7.15
CA THR A 88 -12.16 12.44 -8.19
C THR A 88 -13.05 12.68 -9.41
N ILE A 89 -13.85 11.68 -9.82
CA ILE A 89 -14.82 11.84 -10.92
C ILE A 89 -15.89 12.87 -10.56
N PHE A 90 -16.45 12.83 -9.33
CA PHE A 90 -17.42 13.81 -8.86
C PHE A 90 -16.86 15.23 -9.00
N LYS A 91 -15.67 15.46 -8.44
CA LYS A 91 -14.96 16.74 -8.54
C LYS A 91 -14.73 17.16 -9.98
N ASN A 92 -14.16 16.29 -10.82
CA ASN A 92 -13.79 16.61 -12.20
C ASN A 92 -15.01 16.86 -13.11
N ARG A 93 -16.20 16.39 -12.72
CA ARG A 93 -17.45 16.57 -13.46
C ARG A 93 -18.36 17.65 -12.85
N GLY A 94 -17.90 18.35 -11.82
CA GLY A 94 -18.67 19.40 -11.15
C GLY A 94 -19.84 18.89 -10.30
N VAL A 95 -19.80 17.62 -9.87
CA VAL A 95 -20.77 17.07 -8.91
C VAL A 95 -20.28 17.38 -7.51
N LYS A 96 -21.05 18.16 -6.75
CA LYS A 96 -20.74 18.48 -5.36
C LYS A 96 -20.98 17.23 -4.50
N LEU A 97 -19.95 16.72 -3.82
CA LEU A 97 -20.10 15.69 -2.81
C LEU A 97 -20.58 16.34 -1.51
N GLU A 98 -21.68 15.86 -0.95
CA GLU A 98 -22.27 16.37 0.31
C GLU A 98 -22.01 15.42 1.47
N ARG A 99 -22.22 14.11 1.28
CA ARG A 99 -22.05 13.09 2.33
C ARG A 99 -21.47 11.81 1.76
N THR A 100 -20.71 11.08 2.56
CA THR A 100 -20.26 9.75 2.18
C THR A 100 -19.95 8.83 3.35
N TYR A 101 -20.15 7.54 3.14
CA TYR A 101 -19.54 6.52 3.99
C TYR A 101 -18.81 5.46 3.19
N GLN A 102 -17.87 4.80 3.86
CA GLN A 102 -17.20 3.58 3.43
C GLN A 102 -17.13 2.61 4.61
N LEU A 103 -18.01 1.61 4.58
CA LEU A 103 -18.15 0.59 5.62
C LEU A 103 -17.47 -0.70 5.17
N ASN A 104 -16.53 -1.22 5.95
CA ASN A 104 -15.75 -2.41 5.58
C ASN A 104 -15.96 -3.54 6.60
N THR A 105 -16.30 -4.75 6.15
CA THR A 105 -16.36 -5.96 6.96
C THR A 105 -15.39 -7.02 6.44
N GLY A 106 -14.94 -7.91 7.32
CA GLY A 106 -14.10 -9.06 6.97
C GLY A 106 -14.03 -10.06 8.13
N GLY A 107 -13.51 -11.26 7.87
CA GLY A 107 -13.46 -12.37 8.84
C GLY A 107 -12.06 -12.90 9.14
N ASN A 108 -11.00 -12.21 8.70
CA ASN A 108 -9.63 -12.63 8.93
C ASN A 108 -9.06 -12.02 10.22
N THR A 109 -7.87 -12.46 10.61
CA THR A 109 -7.20 -11.99 11.83
C THR A 109 -6.78 -10.53 11.75
N ASP A 110 -6.58 -9.95 10.55
CA ASP A 110 -6.34 -8.51 10.41
C ASP A 110 -7.57 -7.72 10.83
N PHE A 111 -8.77 -8.10 10.38
CA PHE A 111 -10.03 -7.48 10.82
C PHE A 111 -10.29 -7.66 12.31
N LEU A 112 -9.99 -8.84 12.87
CA LEU A 112 -10.10 -9.08 14.31
C LEU A 112 -9.16 -8.16 15.10
N ASN A 113 -7.91 -8.03 14.67
CA ASN A 113 -6.93 -7.11 15.27
C ASN A 113 -7.36 -5.64 15.13
N MET A 114 -8.17 -5.31 14.13
CA MET A 114 -8.68 -3.96 13.89
C MET A 114 -9.90 -3.60 14.74
N LEU A 115 -10.56 -4.54 15.41
CA LEU A 115 -11.65 -4.23 16.36
C LEU A 115 -11.15 -3.65 17.70
N GLU A 116 -9.85 -3.76 17.99
CA GLU A 116 -9.27 -3.11 19.18
C GLU A 116 -9.34 -1.58 19.04
N ARG A 117 -10.29 -0.97 19.76
CA ARG A 117 -10.64 0.46 19.71
C ARG A 117 -9.45 1.42 19.82
N HIS A 118 -8.40 1.05 20.55
CA HIS A 118 -7.23 1.90 20.73
C HIS A 118 -6.34 2.01 19.47
N ARG A 119 -6.45 1.05 18.53
CA ARG A 119 -5.71 1.03 17.26
C ARG A 119 -6.50 1.64 16.09
N LEU A 120 -7.77 1.96 16.30
CA LEU A 120 -8.69 2.48 15.28
C LEU A 120 -8.49 3.96 14.97
N ILE A 121 -8.00 4.76 15.92
CA ILE A 121 -7.94 6.23 15.80
C ILE A 121 -7.03 6.64 14.63
N SER A 122 -5.80 6.13 14.57
CA SER A 122 -4.84 6.47 13.53
C SER A 122 -5.30 6.02 12.14
N LYS A 123 -5.90 4.83 12.02
CA LYS A 123 -6.43 4.30 10.76
C LYS A 123 -7.71 4.99 10.29
N LYS A 124 -8.60 5.42 11.20
CA LYS A 124 -9.77 6.21 10.84
C LYS A 124 -9.33 7.54 10.24
N VAL A 125 -8.39 8.22 10.90
CA VAL A 125 -7.82 9.47 10.39
C VAL A 125 -7.18 9.26 9.02
N SER A 126 -6.27 8.28 8.86
CA SER A 126 -5.57 8.09 7.57
C SER A 126 -6.51 7.74 6.41
N LYS A 127 -7.55 6.93 6.65
CA LYS A 127 -8.52 6.57 5.61
C LYS A 127 -9.48 7.72 5.28
N THR A 128 -9.93 8.48 6.27
CA THR A 128 -10.74 9.68 6.05
C THR A 128 -9.94 10.70 5.23
N GLU A 129 -8.68 10.95 5.58
CA GLU A 129 -7.82 11.89 4.85
C GLU A 129 -7.54 11.45 3.40
N ALA A 130 -7.47 10.14 3.13
CA ALA A 130 -7.32 9.62 1.77
C ALA A 130 -8.51 9.98 0.83
N VAL A 131 -9.70 10.19 1.39
CA VAL A 131 -10.90 10.64 0.63
C VAL A 131 -11.03 12.16 0.67
N GLN A 132 -10.86 12.78 1.85
CA GLN A 132 -10.90 14.24 2.04
C GLN A 132 -9.95 14.97 1.09
N SER A 133 -8.72 14.46 0.92
CA SER A 133 -7.69 15.09 0.08
C SER A 133 -8.06 15.24 -1.40
N VAL A 134 -9.00 14.44 -1.90
CA VAL A 134 -9.45 14.50 -3.30
C VAL A 134 -10.84 15.11 -3.49
N ALA A 135 -11.58 15.38 -2.41
CA ALA A 135 -12.97 15.87 -2.45
C ALA A 135 -13.12 17.30 -2.99
N GLY A 136 -12.03 18.04 -3.14
CA GLY A 136 -12.03 19.43 -3.59
C GLY A 136 -12.34 20.40 -2.44
N GLU A 137 -13.43 20.17 -1.73
CA GLU A 137 -13.77 20.81 -0.46
C GLU A 137 -13.78 19.79 0.68
N ARG A 138 -13.28 20.19 1.86
CA ARG A 138 -13.27 19.33 3.05
C ARG A 138 -14.70 19.16 3.55
N LEU A 139 -15.15 17.91 3.66
CA LEU A 139 -16.42 17.57 4.28
C LEU A 139 -16.33 17.74 5.80
N ALA A 140 -17.45 18.13 6.42
CA ALA A 140 -17.56 18.13 7.87
C ALA A 140 -17.41 16.70 8.41
N ASP A 141 -16.86 16.57 9.62
CA ASP A 141 -16.57 15.25 10.21
C ASP A 141 -17.82 14.37 10.40
N GLU A 142 -19.01 14.98 10.48
CA GLU A 142 -20.30 14.29 10.55
C GLU A 142 -20.82 13.81 9.18
N ASP A 143 -20.32 14.40 8.09
CA ASP A 143 -20.72 14.09 6.71
C ASP A 143 -19.83 13.03 6.05
N ILE A 144 -18.78 12.56 6.74
CA ILE A 144 -17.86 11.53 6.25
C ILE A 144 -17.60 10.44 7.28
N HIS A 145 -17.84 9.18 6.88
CA HIS A 145 -17.57 8.03 7.73
C HIS A 145 -16.75 6.95 6.99
N VAL A 146 -15.47 6.82 7.31
CA VAL A 146 -14.57 5.83 6.68
C VAL A 146 -13.87 5.00 7.75
N GLY A 147 -14.02 3.67 7.71
CA GLY A 147 -13.36 2.80 8.68
C GLY A 147 -13.72 1.32 8.55
N PRO A 148 -13.03 0.43 9.29
CA PRO A 148 -13.58 -0.90 9.53
C PRO A 148 -14.89 -0.78 10.31
N SER A 149 -15.86 -1.60 9.93
CA SER A 149 -17.22 -1.55 10.48
C SER A 149 -17.46 -2.72 11.40
N ASP A 150 -17.11 -3.94 10.98
CA ASP A 150 -17.37 -5.13 11.80
C ASP A 150 -16.49 -6.32 11.41
N TYR A 151 -16.43 -7.31 12.31
CA TYR A 151 -15.84 -8.63 12.07
C TYR A 151 -16.94 -9.66 11.85
N VAL A 152 -16.91 -10.30 10.68
CA VAL A 152 -17.90 -11.30 10.28
C VAL A 152 -17.18 -12.63 10.05
N PRO A 153 -17.19 -13.56 11.02
CA PRO A 153 -16.30 -14.73 11.02
C PRO A 153 -16.37 -15.59 9.74
N TRP A 154 -17.58 -15.79 9.20
CA TRP A 154 -17.78 -16.62 8.02
C TRP A 154 -17.30 -15.98 6.71
N GLN A 155 -16.98 -14.68 6.71
CA GLN A 155 -16.37 -14.02 5.55
C GLN A 155 -14.92 -14.46 5.34
N LYS A 156 -14.23 -14.99 6.37
CA LYS A 156 -12.81 -15.37 6.29
C LYS A 156 -11.98 -14.23 5.67
N ASP A 157 -11.21 -14.49 4.62
CA ASP A 157 -10.39 -13.48 3.95
C ASP A 157 -11.16 -12.60 2.95
N ASN A 158 -12.42 -12.92 2.66
CA ASN A 158 -13.27 -12.06 1.85
C ASN A 158 -13.63 -10.79 2.63
N LYS A 159 -13.32 -9.66 2.01
CA LYS A 159 -13.60 -8.33 2.51
C LYS A 159 -14.71 -7.71 1.70
N VAL A 160 -15.75 -7.30 2.40
CA VAL A 160 -16.90 -6.62 1.79
C VAL A 160 -16.88 -5.15 2.18
N CYS A 161 -17.01 -4.28 1.20
CA CYS A 161 -17.12 -2.85 1.41
C CYS A 161 -18.42 -2.31 0.81
N PHE A 162 -19.08 -1.43 1.55
CA PHE A 162 -20.21 -0.64 1.10
C PHE A 162 -19.79 0.83 1.08
N ILE A 163 -19.90 1.45 -0.09
CA ILE A 163 -19.65 2.88 -0.28
C ILE A 163 -20.98 3.53 -0.64
N ARG A 164 -21.30 4.62 0.04
CA ARG A 164 -22.39 5.52 -0.36
C ARG A 164 -21.83 6.92 -0.53
N MET A 165 -22.20 7.58 -1.62
CA MET A 165 -21.84 8.96 -1.90
C MET A 165 -23.10 9.71 -2.28
N GLU A 166 -23.38 10.82 -1.60
CA GLU A 166 -24.51 11.70 -1.86
C GLU A 166 -23.98 13.03 -2.38
N GLY A 167 -24.61 13.57 -3.42
CA GLY A 167 -24.17 14.81 -4.02
C GLY A 167 -25.25 15.56 -4.77
N ARG A 168 -24.86 16.69 -5.38
CA ARG A 168 -25.72 17.51 -6.23
C ARG A 168 -25.19 17.63 -7.64
N LEU A 169 -26.10 17.42 -8.59
CA LEU A 169 -25.89 17.64 -10.01
C LEU A 169 -26.21 19.09 -10.38
N PHE A 170 -26.11 19.39 -11.68
CA PHE A 170 -26.59 20.65 -12.24
C PHE A 170 -28.03 20.97 -11.82
N GLY A 171 -28.28 22.23 -11.43
CA GLY A 171 -29.58 22.67 -10.93
C GLY A 171 -29.92 22.21 -9.51
N ASP A 172 -28.90 21.92 -8.69
CA ASP A 172 -29.02 21.42 -7.31
C ASP A 172 -29.83 20.11 -7.18
N ILE A 173 -29.95 19.36 -8.28
CA ILE A 173 -30.68 18.09 -8.30
C ILE A 173 -29.91 17.05 -7.48
N PRO A 174 -30.55 16.46 -6.44
CA PRO A 174 -29.89 15.49 -5.58
C PRO A 174 -29.60 14.19 -6.32
N MET A 175 -28.48 13.56 -5.99
CA MET A 175 -28.12 12.24 -6.47
C MET A 175 -27.45 11.44 -5.36
N ASN A 176 -27.49 10.12 -5.48
CA ASN A 176 -26.69 9.23 -4.65
C ASN A 176 -26.16 8.06 -5.48
N LEU A 177 -25.00 7.56 -5.06
CA LEU A 177 -24.34 6.39 -5.60
C LEU A 177 -24.13 5.42 -4.45
N GLU A 178 -24.54 4.16 -4.64
CA GLU A 178 -24.20 3.05 -3.75
C GLU A 178 -23.38 2.02 -4.50
N LEU A 179 -22.31 1.53 -3.86
CA LEU A 179 -21.43 0.52 -4.41
C LEU A 179 -21.13 -0.53 -3.35
N ARG A 180 -21.23 -1.79 -3.75
CA ARG A 180 -20.75 -2.93 -2.98
C ARG A 180 -19.55 -3.55 -3.68
N LEU A 181 -18.43 -3.66 -2.97
CA LEU A 181 -17.21 -4.32 -3.41
C LEU A 181 -16.97 -5.58 -2.55
N SER A 182 -16.67 -6.72 -3.16
CA SER A 182 -16.28 -7.95 -2.47
C SER A 182 -14.97 -8.44 -3.07
N VAL A 183 -13.93 -8.60 -2.26
CA VAL A 183 -12.58 -8.98 -2.70
C VAL A 183 -11.93 -9.88 -1.66
N GLU A 184 -11.08 -10.82 -2.08
CA GLU A 184 -10.19 -11.55 -1.16
C GLU A 184 -9.04 -10.62 -0.74
N ASP A 185 -8.91 -10.28 0.54
CA ASP A 185 -8.00 -9.20 1.00
C ASP A 185 -6.51 -9.56 0.80
N SER A 186 -6.13 -10.80 1.12
CA SER A 186 -4.72 -11.24 1.05
C SER A 186 -4.24 -11.39 -0.40
N PRO A 187 -4.92 -12.12 -1.31
CA PRO A 187 -4.52 -12.20 -2.72
C PRO A 187 -4.48 -10.84 -3.42
N ASN A 188 -5.37 -9.93 -3.03
CA ASN A 188 -5.46 -8.59 -3.59
C ASN A 188 -4.22 -7.73 -3.26
N SER A 189 -3.48 -8.02 -2.19
CA SER A 189 -2.16 -7.42 -1.94
C SER A 189 -1.00 -8.21 -2.56
N ALA A 190 -1.15 -9.53 -2.71
CA ALA A 190 -0.10 -10.41 -3.22
C ALA A 190 0.38 -10.00 -4.63
N GLY A 191 -0.55 -9.65 -5.52
CA GLY A 191 -0.22 -9.16 -6.87
C GLY A 191 0.64 -7.88 -6.84
N VAL A 192 0.33 -6.95 -5.95
CA VAL A 192 1.09 -5.70 -5.76
C VAL A 192 2.49 -5.99 -5.21
N VAL A 193 2.59 -6.95 -4.28
CA VAL A 193 3.87 -7.32 -3.65
C VAL A 193 4.80 -8.02 -4.62
N ILE A 194 4.28 -8.85 -5.51
CA ILE A 194 5.09 -9.46 -6.58
C ILE A 194 5.77 -8.38 -7.42
N ASP A 195 5.03 -7.35 -7.86
CA ASP A 195 5.61 -6.26 -8.62
C ASP A 195 6.62 -5.43 -7.80
N ALA A 196 6.36 -5.23 -6.50
CA ALA A 196 7.30 -4.58 -5.59
C ALA A 196 8.61 -5.36 -5.44
N ILE A 197 8.55 -6.69 -5.28
CA ILE A 197 9.74 -7.57 -5.22
C ILE A 197 10.56 -7.43 -6.50
N ARG A 198 9.90 -7.46 -7.67
CA ARG A 198 10.59 -7.37 -8.96
C ARG A 198 11.21 -6.00 -9.19
N CYS A 199 10.54 -4.92 -8.79
CA CYS A 199 11.13 -3.58 -8.82
C CYS A 199 12.33 -3.47 -7.87
N CYS A 200 12.25 -4.09 -6.70
CA CYS A 200 13.36 -4.14 -5.74
C CYS A 200 14.55 -4.93 -6.29
N LYS A 201 14.29 -6.07 -6.96
CA LYS A 201 15.33 -6.85 -7.63
C LYS A 201 15.95 -6.10 -8.80
N LEU A 202 15.15 -5.36 -9.57
CA LEU A 202 15.66 -4.47 -10.61
C LEU A 202 16.61 -3.40 -10.05
N ALA A 203 16.28 -2.82 -8.88
CA ALA A 203 17.16 -1.88 -8.20
C ALA A 203 18.47 -2.53 -7.76
N LEU A 204 18.41 -3.75 -7.18
CA LEU A 204 19.60 -4.52 -6.82
C LEU A 204 20.49 -4.79 -8.04
N ASP A 205 19.92 -5.23 -9.16
CA ASP A 205 20.65 -5.49 -10.41
C ASP A 205 21.29 -4.22 -11.00
N ARG A 206 20.70 -3.05 -10.71
CA ARG A 206 21.22 -1.72 -11.10
C ARG A 206 22.14 -1.08 -10.07
N GLY A 207 22.41 -1.75 -8.94
CA GLY A 207 23.20 -1.19 -7.85
C GLY A 207 22.56 0.03 -7.17
N GLN A 208 21.24 0.17 -7.23
CA GLN A 208 20.47 1.27 -6.67
C GLN A 208 19.97 0.94 -5.25
N GLY A 209 20.42 1.72 -4.27
CA GLY A 209 19.99 1.61 -2.88
C GLY A 209 19.20 2.81 -2.37
N GLY A 210 18.78 2.74 -1.11
CA GLY A 210 17.89 3.72 -0.49
C GLY A 210 16.44 3.53 -0.93
N VAL A 211 15.62 4.55 -0.67
CA VAL A 211 14.18 4.51 -0.98
C VAL A 211 13.96 4.48 -2.50
N LEU A 212 13.22 3.49 -2.98
CA LEU A 212 12.70 3.48 -4.35
C LEU A 212 11.43 4.32 -4.41
N TYR A 213 11.57 5.63 -4.65
CA TYR A 213 10.45 6.59 -4.54
C TYR A 213 9.27 6.25 -5.47
N SER A 214 9.50 5.97 -6.74
CA SER A 214 8.41 5.66 -7.68
C SER A 214 7.68 4.36 -7.30
N PRO A 215 8.37 3.21 -7.13
CA PRO A 215 7.72 1.99 -6.64
C PRO A 215 7.00 2.16 -5.29
N SER A 216 7.60 2.91 -4.35
CA SER A 216 6.96 3.16 -3.05
C SER A 216 5.65 3.95 -3.23
N ALA A 217 5.67 5.04 -4.00
CA ALA A 217 4.47 5.84 -4.28
C ALA A 217 3.35 5.03 -4.92
N TYR A 218 3.72 4.09 -5.78
CA TYR A 218 2.75 3.31 -6.52
C TYR A 218 2.18 2.16 -5.70
N PHE A 219 3.02 1.38 -5.02
CA PHE A 219 2.64 0.16 -4.32
C PHE A 219 2.21 0.38 -2.86
N MET A 220 2.57 1.49 -2.24
CA MET A 220 2.41 1.71 -0.79
C MET A 220 1.44 2.84 -0.49
N LYS A 221 0.63 2.71 0.57
CA LYS A 221 -0.35 3.71 1.02
C LYS A 221 0.33 4.93 1.64
N HIS A 222 1.47 4.73 2.30
CA HIS A 222 2.24 5.77 2.97
C HIS A 222 3.66 5.86 2.39
N PRO A 223 3.82 6.32 1.15
CA PRO A 223 5.13 6.52 0.56
C PRO A 223 5.84 7.73 1.17
N PRO A 224 7.19 7.81 1.09
CA PRO A 224 7.95 8.96 1.59
C PRO A 224 7.68 10.24 0.81
N LYS A 225 7.24 10.13 -0.44
CA LYS A 225 6.78 11.22 -1.29
C LYS A 225 5.44 10.86 -1.91
N GLN A 226 4.44 11.71 -1.70
CA GLN A 226 3.09 11.52 -2.23
C GLN A 226 3.01 11.98 -3.70
N PHE A 227 2.29 11.20 -4.50
CA PHE A 227 1.96 11.48 -5.90
C PHE A 227 0.51 11.07 -6.13
N THR A 228 -0.12 11.61 -7.18
CA THR A 228 -1.39 11.02 -7.64
C THR A 228 -1.15 9.59 -8.14
N ASP A 229 -2.18 8.73 -8.11
CA ASP A 229 -2.02 7.34 -8.56
C ASP A 229 -1.55 7.27 -10.03
N ALA A 230 -1.97 8.22 -10.88
CA ALA A 230 -1.58 8.30 -12.29
C ALA A 230 -0.11 8.70 -12.46
N GLU A 231 0.38 9.68 -11.70
CA GLU A 231 1.80 10.06 -11.71
C GLU A 231 2.67 8.92 -11.17
N ALA A 232 2.27 8.32 -10.03
CA ALA A 232 2.99 7.20 -9.44
C ALA A 232 3.07 6.00 -10.40
N PHE A 233 2.01 5.76 -11.19
CA PHE A 233 2.01 4.75 -12.25
C PHE A 233 3.08 5.07 -13.29
N ASN A 234 3.03 6.26 -13.92
CA ASN A 234 3.97 6.64 -14.97
C ASN A 234 5.43 6.60 -14.48
N LEU A 235 5.71 7.14 -13.30
CA LEU A 235 7.04 7.14 -12.70
C LEU A 235 7.56 5.71 -12.42
N THR A 236 6.66 4.77 -12.12
CA THR A 236 7.01 3.37 -11.90
C THR A 236 7.26 2.64 -13.21
N GLU A 237 6.48 2.93 -14.25
CA GLU A 237 6.73 2.42 -15.60
C GLU A 237 8.06 2.93 -16.17
N GLU A 238 8.39 4.21 -15.95
CA GLU A 238 9.70 4.78 -16.29
C GLU A 238 10.85 4.10 -15.52
N PHE A 239 10.65 3.86 -14.22
CA PHE A 239 11.59 3.10 -13.40
C PHE A 239 11.78 1.69 -13.97
N ILE A 240 10.72 1.00 -14.34
CA ILE A 240 10.76 -0.35 -14.92
C ILE A 240 11.51 -0.35 -16.25
N ALA A 241 11.12 0.52 -17.18
CA ALA A 241 11.72 0.59 -18.52
C ALA A 241 13.23 0.81 -18.47
N GLY A 242 13.69 1.61 -17.50
CA GLY A 242 15.08 2.04 -17.41
C GLY A 242 15.47 2.94 -18.59
N ASN A 243 16.52 3.74 -18.43
CA ASN A 243 17.14 4.37 -19.60
C ASN A 243 17.62 3.24 -20.54
N LYS A 244 17.25 3.31 -21.82
CA LYS A 244 17.32 2.28 -22.90
C LYS A 244 18.71 1.66 -23.21
N GLY A 245 19.60 1.46 -22.23
CA GLY A 245 21.01 1.10 -22.45
C GLY A 245 21.50 -0.20 -21.82
N TYR A 246 20.76 -0.86 -20.92
CA TYR A 246 21.23 -2.09 -20.27
C TYR A 246 20.12 -3.15 -20.19
N LEU A 247 20.04 -3.98 -21.22
CA LEU A 247 19.36 -5.29 -21.17
C LEU A 247 20.23 -6.25 -20.34
N LEU A 248 20.21 -6.09 -19.02
CA LEU A 248 20.70 -7.12 -18.11
C LEU A 248 19.62 -8.19 -17.99
N LYS A 249 19.99 -9.46 -18.25
CA LYS A 249 19.13 -10.62 -18.00
C LYS A 249 18.76 -10.64 -16.52
N MET A 250 17.53 -10.25 -16.19
CA MET A 250 16.96 -10.43 -14.85
C MET A 250 17.02 -11.92 -14.50
N LYS A 251 17.86 -12.30 -13.53
CA LYS A 251 17.76 -13.59 -12.85
C LYS A 251 16.97 -13.39 -11.57
N CYS A 252 15.66 -13.21 -11.71
CA CYS A 252 14.72 -13.27 -10.61
C CYS A 252 13.63 -14.26 -10.99
N LEU A 253 13.71 -15.48 -10.45
CA LEU A 253 12.67 -16.49 -10.69
C LEU A 253 11.56 -16.31 -9.65
N ILE A 254 10.63 -15.39 -9.91
CA ILE A 254 9.35 -15.34 -9.20
C ILE A 254 8.32 -15.97 -10.12
N ILE A 255 8.01 -17.25 -9.90
CA ILE A 255 6.93 -17.92 -10.60
C ILE A 255 5.63 -17.53 -9.91
N ALA A 256 5.02 -16.43 -10.33
CA ALA A 256 3.62 -16.13 -10.04
C ALA A 256 2.80 -16.54 -11.27
N ALA A 257 2.12 -17.67 -11.20
CA ALA A 257 1.18 -18.10 -12.24
C ALA A 257 -0.19 -17.43 -11.98
N GLY A 258 -0.55 -16.45 -12.81
CA GLY A 258 -1.85 -15.76 -12.76
C GLY A 258 -1.83 -14.45 -13.56
N GLU A 259 -2.96 -14.09 -14.19
CA GLU A 259 -3.13 -12.76 -14.79
C GLU A 259 -3.09 -11.68 -13.68
N GLY A 260 -2.38 -10.58 -13.88
CA GLY A 260 -2.35 -9.44 -12.93
C GLY A 260 -1.00 -9.02 -12.35
N SER A 261 0.12 -9.55 -12.85
CA SER A 261 1.47 -9.00 -12.60
C SER A 261 1.93 -8.15 -13.81
N ARG A 262 2.65 -7.06 -13.57
CA ARG A 262 2.89 -6.01 -14.59
C ARG A 262 4.11 -6.23 -15.46
N LEU A 263 5.12 -6.85 -14.90
CA LEU A 263 6.34 -7.14 -15.62
C LEU A 263 6.10 -8.44 -16.43
N SER A 264 6.23 -8.38 -17.75
CA SER A 264 6.32 -9.58 -18.58
C SER A 264 7.74 -10.15 -18.50
N ASN A 265 7.87 -11.47 -18.64
CA ASN A 265 9.16 -12.17 -18.64
C ASN A 265 10.09 -11.68 -19.74
#